data_AF-A0A327TLP6-F1
#
_entry.id   AF-A0A327TLP6-F1
#
_cell.length_a   1.000
_cell.length_b   1.000
_cell.length_c   1.000
_cell.angle_alpha   90.00
_cell.angle_beta   90.00
_cell.angle_gamma   90.00
#
_symmetry.space_group_name_H-M   'P 1'
#
loop_
_entity.id
_entity.type
_entity.pdbx_description
1 polymer ?
#
loop_
_entity_poly.entity_id
_entity_poly.type
_entity_poly.pdbx_seq_one_letter_code
_entity_poly.pdbx_strand_id
1 'polypeptide(L)'
;LSRFYDWAESEGLAAAVPFTVTTGKRMVQGRLVEIRHNRARLRRPKPHVKVQYLESDFADLFRYGLAGLGPDGLEDATFRGRFPGRNAAMGGLVLGTGMRSREFTHLLVHEVPPLPAEPTEVPIPWVVPEQAAKGRKVRTTWIGYASLAAVHSYIALDREMSRGSWRPKRPLVVEEADFYGGRVNGRRTRWTALRPEERLRLVGPEGGSQLLALSYDGRPFVDWGTLFRRTARRIRERFEPRFPDVAPHRCRHTFAMATLEKLVEGHYRQAAQLAAATGDASGLALYLLKADPLLILRDLLGHSSVVTTEVYLKRLDVHRIYRAAWERTHAVIDAAALAEADAEFTEEF
;
A
#
# COMPACT_ATOMS: atom_id res chain seq x y z
N LEU A 1 -28.95 -19.02 3.31
CA LEU A 1 -28.83 -20.34 3.95
C LEU A 1 -29.54 -20.38 5.30
N SER A 2 -29.16 -19.62 6.34
CA SER A 2 -29.89 -19.69 7.63
C SER A 2 -31.38 -19.38 7.51
N ARG A 3 -31.72 -18.22 6.92
CA ARG A 3 -33.12 -17.83 6.67
C ARG A 3 -33.94 -18.82 5.84
N PHE A 4 -33.28 -19.62 5.00
CA PHE A 4 -33.95 -20.61 4.16
C PHE A 4 -34.32 -21.86 4.97
N TYR A 5 -33.40 -22.36 5.80
CA TYR A 5 -33.69 -23.50 6.68
C TYR A 5 -34.57 -23.12 7.87
N ASP A 6 -34.47 -21.89 8.37
CA ASP A 6 -35.38 -21.37 9.41
C ASP A 6 -36.83 -21.31 8.87
N TRP A 7 -37.01 -20.91 7.61
CA TRP A 7 -38.30 -20.94 6.92
C TRP A 7 -38.77 -22.37 6.64
N ALA A 8 -37.88 -23.25 6.15
CA ALA A 8 -38.23 -24.64 5.90
C ALA A 8 -38.62 -25.41 7.18
N GLU A 9 -38.01 -25.08 8.32
CA GLU A 9 -38.41 -25.60 9.64
C GLU A 9 -39.79 -25.04 10.04
N SER A 10 -40.07 -23.75 9.84
CA SER A 10 -41.38 -23.17 10.18
C SER A 10 -42.53 -23.69 9.32
N GLU A 11 -42.26 -24.05 8.07
CA GLU A 11 -43.23 -24.65 7.15
C GLU A 11 -43.34 -26.18 7.30
N GLY A 12 -42.58 -26.78 8.23
CA GLY A 12 -42.55 -28.24 8.44
C GLY A 12 -41.90 -29.04 7.29
N LEU A 13 -41.24 -28.35 6.34
CA LEU A 13 -40.56 -28.94 5.19
C LEU A 13 -39.17 -29.50 5.52
N ALA A 14 -38.63 -29.17 6.69
CA ALA A 14 -37.37 -29.71 7.20
C ALA A 14 -37.50 -30.09 8.67
N ALA A 15 -37.11 -31.33 9.02
CA ALA A 15 -37.18 -31.84 10.39
C ALA A 15 -36.13 -31.23 11.34
N ALA A 16 -35.05 -30.68 10.78
CA ALA A 16 -34.01 -29.99 11.53
C ALA A 16 -33.17 -29.10 10.61
N VAL A 17 -32.49 -28.13 11.21
CA VAL A 17 -31.56 -27.24 10.55
C VAL A 17 -30.16 -27.90 10.47
N PRO A 18 -29.52 -28.04 9.29
CA PRO A 18 -28.30 -28.84 9.11
C PRO A 18 -27.00 -28.10 9.50
N PHE A 19 -27.06 -27.16 10.43
CA PHE A 19 -25.89 -26.41 10.90
C PHE A 19 -25.92 -26.15 12.40
N THR A 20 -24.75 -26.12 13.03
CA THR A 20 -24.62 -25.83 14.46
C THR A 20 -25.09 -24.40 14.76
N VAL A 21 -26.16 -24.28 15.55
CA VAL A 21 -26.72 -23.01 16.02
C VAL A 21 -26.25 -22.75 17.45
N THR A 22 -25.85 -21.52 17.77
CA THR A 22 -25.69 -21.08 19.16
C THR A 22 -26.69 -19.98 19.45
N THR A 23 -27.32 -20.08 20.62
CA THR A 23 -28.36 -19.16 21.05
C THR A 23 -27.73 -18.06 21.90
N GLY A 24 -27.95 -16.81 21.52
CA GLY A 24 -27.49 -15.63 22.26
C GLY A 24 -28.67 -14.74 22.65
N LYS A 25 -28.54 -13.97 23.73
CA LYS A 25 -29.56 -13.01 24.18
C LYS A 25 -29.14 -11.60 23.77
N ARG A 26 -30.02 -10.83 23.14
CA ARG A 26 -29.79 -9.43 22.75
C ARG A 26 -30.97 -8.54 23.14
N MET A 27 -30.68 -7.34 23.61
CA MET A 27 -31.71 -6.35 23.93
C MET A 27 -32.16 -5.64 22.67
N VAL A 28 -33.47 -5.69 22.40
CA VAL A 28 -34.12 -4.93 21.33
C VAL A 28 -35.32 -4.24 21.94
N GLN A 29 -35.34 -2.89 21.91
CA GLN A 29 -36.42 -2.06 22.47
C GLN A 29 -36.78 -2.43 23.93
N GLY A 30 -35.77 -2.66 24.78
CA GLY A 30 -35.97 -2.99 26.19
C GLY A 30 -36.42 -4.42 26.48
N ARG A 31 -36.59 -5.27 25.46
CA ARG A 31 -36.91 -6.70 25.61
C ARG A 31 -35.71 -7.59 25.30
N LEU A 32 -35.58 -8.64 26.09
CA LEU A 32 -34.53 -9.66 25.93
C LEU A 32 -34.99 -10.64 24.85
N VAL A 33 -34.42 -10.51 23.64
CA VAL A 33 -34.76 -11.36 22.49
C VAL A 33 -33.67 -12.40 22.32
N GLU A 34 -34.10 -13.65 22.16
CA GLU A 34 -33.22 -14.77 21.87
C GLU A 34 -32.92 -14.84 20.37
N ILE A 35 -31.64 -14.76 20.00
CA ILE A 35 -31.17 -14.75 18.61
C ILE A 35 -30.40 -16.04 18.36
N ARG A 36 -30.85 -16.79 17.36
CA ARG A 36 -30.14 -17.96 16.82
C ARG A 36 -29.03 -17.51 15.88
N HIS A 37 -27.78 -17.86 16.17
CA HIS A 37 -26.63 -17.60 15.30
C HIS A 37 -26.11 -18.90 14.68
N ASN A 38 -26.16 -18.98 13.34
CA ASN A 38 -25.55 -20.08 12.58
C ASN A 38 -24.01 -20.02 12.66
N ARG A 39 -23.37 -21.08 13.17
CA ARG A 39 -21.91 -21.23 13.25
C ARG A 39 -21.31 -22.14 12.19
N ALA A 40 -22.08 -22.72 11.27
CA ALA A 40 -21.51 -23.49 10.17
C ALA A 40 -20.63 -22.58 9.30
N ARG A 41 -19.32 -22.77 9.44
CA ARG A 41 -18.30 -22.13 8.62
C ARG A 41 -17.70 -23.22 7.73
N LEU A 42 -17.93 -23.13 6.42
CA LEU A 42 -17.08 -23.80 5.43
C LEU A 42 -15.61 -23.48 5.78
N ARG A 43 -14.71 -24.47 5.72
CA ARG A 43 -13.27 -24.23 5.89
C ARG A 43 -12.84 -23.16 4.89
N ARG A 44 -12.65 -21.94 5.38
CA ARG A 44 -12.14 -20.83 4.57
C ARG A 44 -10.62 -20.92 4.59
N PRO A 45 -9.93 -20.73 3.45
CA PRO A 45 -8.49 -20.56 3.44
C PRO A 45 -8.11 -19.49 4.47
N LYS A 46 -7.03 -19.70 5.21
CA LYS A 46 -6.54 -18.71 6.17
C LYS A 46 -6.35 -17.37 5.43
N PRO A 47 -6.70 -16.21 6.01
CA PRO A 47 -6.72 -14.94 5.31
C PRO A 47 -5.42 -14.59 4.55
N HIS A 48 -4.27 -15.01 5.08
CA HIS A 48 -2.97 -14.79 4.43
C HIS A 48 -2.82 -15.51 3.10
N VAL A 49 -3.44 -16.66 2.90
CA VAL A 49 -3.37 -17.40 1.63
C VAL A 49 -3.99 -16.61 0.47
N LYS A 50 -4.89 -15.66 0.76
CA LYS A 50 -5.57 -14.83 -0.26
C LYS A 50 -4.84 -13.54 -0.60
N VAL A 51 -3.81 -13.15 0.15
CA VAL A 51 -3.06 -11.94 -0.17
C VAL A 51 -2.37 -12.15 -1.51
N GLN A 52 -2.56 -11.27 -2.46
CA GLN A 52 -1.84 -11.34 -3.73
C GLN A 52 -1.04 -10.06 -3.82
N TYR A 53 0.27 -10.19 -4.01
CA TYR A 53 1.22 -9.11 -4.16
C TYR A 53 2.12 -9.41 -5.36
N LEU A 54 2.88 -8.41 -5.78
CA LEU A 54 3.93 -8.56 -6.79
C LEU A 54 5.26 -8.69 -6.05
N GLU A 55 6.07 -9.67 -6.42
CA GLU A 55 7.49 -9.71 -6.05
C GLU A 55 8.21 -8.48 -6.66
N SER A 56 9.43 -8.19 -6.18
CA SER A 56 10.15 -6.96 -6.52
C SER A 56 10.33 -6.78 -8.04
N ASP A 57 10.78 -7.82 -8.72
CA ASP A 57 10.96 -7.88 -10.18
C ASP A 57 9.66 -7.60 -10.94
N PHE A 58 8.54 -8.19 -10.52
CA PHE A 58 7.23 -7.93 -11.10
C PHE A 58 6.70 -6.54 -10.76
N ALA A 59 7.03 -6.00 -9.59
CA ALA A 59 6.68 -4.63 -9.22
C ALA A 59 7.43 -3.62 -10.11
N ASP A 60 8.70 -3.88 -10.41
CA ASP A 60 9.52 -3.04 -11.31
C ASP A 60 9.06 -3.15 -12.76
N LEU A 61 8.83 -4.37 -13.26
CA LEU A 61 8.26 -4.58 -14.58
C LEU A 61 6.88 -3.92 -14.72
N PHE A 62 6.07 -3.90 -13.66
CA PHE A 62 4.81 -3.16 -13.66
C PHE A 62 5.02 -1.65 -13.82
N ARG A 63 6.01 -1.07 -13.13
CA ARG A 63 6.35 0.36 -13.23
C ARG A 63 6.81 0.71 -14.65
N TYR A 64 7.70 -0.10 -15.24
CA TYR A 64 8.12 0.06 -16.63
C TYR A 64 6.94 -0.05 -17.60
N GLY A 65 6.10 -1.07 -17.43
CA GLY A 65 4.92 -1.24 -18.27
C GLY A 65 3.92 -0.07 -18.18
N LEU A 66 3.82 0.61 -17.03
CA LEU A 66 3.02 1.83 -16.89
C LEU A 66 3.62 3.02 -17.64
N ALA A 67 4.96 3.11 -17.69
CA ALA A 67 5.70 4.10 -18.45
C ALA A 67 5.73 3.81 -19.97
N GLY A 68 5.23 2.65 -20.41
CA GLY A 68 5.35 2.25 -21.81
C GLY A 68 6.72 1.67 -22.16
N LEU A 69 7.45 1.19 -21.15
CA LEU A 69 8.78 0.60 -21.30
C LEU A 69 8.70 -0.94 -21.18
N GLY A 70 9.69 -1.60 -21.79
CA GLY A 70 9.95 -3.03 -21.66
C GLY A 70 10.75 -3.38 -20.40
N PRO A 71 11.08 -4.68 -20.20
CA PRO A 71 11.89 -5.14 -19.06
C PRO A 71 13.31 -4.59 -19.02
N ASP A 72 13.85 -4.24 -20.19
CA ASP A 72 15.15 -3.62 -20.39
C ASP A 72 15.13 -2.10 -20.14
N GLY A 73 13.97 -1.53 -19.82
CA GLY A 73 13.78 -0.10 -19.66
C GLY A 73 13.73 0.68 -20.97
N LEU A 74 13.78 0.01 -22.13
CA LEU A 74 13.65 0.64 -23.44
C LEU A 74 12.17 0.83 -23.82
N GLU A 75 11.91 1.69 -24.79
CA GLU A 75 10.55 1.94 -25.25
C GLU A 75 9.92 0.68 -25.86
N ASP A 76 8.72 0.33 -25.38
CA ASP A 76 7.89 -0.68 -26.02
C ASP A 76 7.31 -0.07 -27.31
N ALA A 77 7.86 -0.43 -28.47
CA ALA A 77 7.42 0.06 -29.78
C ALA A 77 5.93 -0.19 -30.07
N THR A 78 5.31 -1.15 -29.37
CA THR A 78 3.88 -1.48 -29.48
C THR A 78 3.01 -0.70 -28.50
N PHE A 79 3.60 0.10 -27.61
CA PHE A 79 2.88 0.93 -26.67
C PHE A 79 2.04 1.96 -27.42
N ARG A 80 0.74 1.98 -27.09
CA ARG A 80 -0.25 2.95 -27.58
C ARG A 80 -0.98 3.65 -26.43
N GLY A 81 -0.45 3.51 -25.21
CA GLY A 81 -1.04 4.11 -24.03
C GLY A 81 -0.90 5.64 -24.06
N ARG A 82 -1.93 6.33 -23.57
CA ARG A 82 -1.89 7.78 -23.41
C ARG A 82 -1.45 8.10 -21.98
N PHE A 83 -0.61 9.12 -21.81
CA PHE A 83 -0.10 9.61 -20.53
C PHE A 83 0.83 8.64 -19.77
N PRO A 84 1.95 8.18 -20.38
CA PRO A 84 2.92 7.31 -19.70
C PRO A 84 3.49 7.94 -18.42
N GLY A 85 3.82 9.23 -18.43
CA GLY A 85 4.33 9.96 -17.26
C GLY A 85 3.36 9.91 -16.07
N ARG A 86 2.08 10.23 -16.31
CA ARG A 86 1.00 10.09 -15.30
C ARG A 86 0.91 8.67 -14.75
N ASN A 87 0.86 7.69 -15.64
CA ASN A 87 0.63 6.30 -15.27
C ASN A 87 1.79 5.77 -14.42
N ALA A 88 3.04 6.06 -14.82
CA ALA A 88 4.24 5.69 -14.10
C ALA A 88 4.32 6.37 -12.73
N ALA A 89 4.14 7.70 -12.68
CA ALA A 89 4.16 8.48 -11.45
C ALA A 89 3.12 7.97 -10.43
N MET A 90 1.88 7.78 -10.87
CA MET A 90 0.81 7.32 -9.98
C MET A 90 0.95 5.84 -9.60
N GLY A 91 1.42 4.98 -10.50
CA GLY A 91 1.72 3.58 -10.15
C GLY A 91 2.85 3.45 -9.13
N GLY A 92 3.94 4.21 -9.34
CA GLY A 92 5.05 4.34 -8.40
C GLY A 92 4.59 4.84 -7.03
N LEU A 93 3.77 5.90 -7.00
CA LEU A 93 3.17 6.43 -5.77
C LEU A 93 2.39 5.36 -5.02
N VAL A 94 1.51 4.61 -5.69
CA VAL A 94 0.67 3.61 -5.02
C VAL A 94 1.50 2.44 -4.49
N LEU A 95 2.49 1.98 -5.26
CA LEU A 95 3.44 0.95 -4.82
C LEU A 95 4.35 1.44 -3.68
N GLY A 96 4.64 2.74 -3.62
CA GLY A 96 5.53 3.35 -2.63
C GLY A 96 4.84 3.81 -1.35
N THR A 97 3.51 3.94 -1.33
CA THR A 97 2.74 4.49 -0.19
C THR A 97 1.66 3.56 0.35
N GLY A 98 1.26 2.54 -0.41
CA GLY A 98 0.15 1.66 -0.05
C GLY A 98 -1.19 2.39 0.12
N MET A 99 -1.39 3.54 -0.52
CA MET A 99 -2.67 4.24 -0.49
C MET A 99 -3.81 3.36 -1.03
N ARG A 100 -4.99 3.49 -0.44
CA ARG A 100 -6.19 2.80 -0.94
C ARG A 100 -6.60 3.43 -2.28
N SER A 101 -7.28 2.66 -3.14
CA SER A 101 -7.78 3.17 -4.43
C SER A 101 -8.49 4.50 -4.29
N ARG A 102 -9.43 4.61 -3.35
CA ARG A 102 -10.17 5.85 -3.12
C ARG A 102 -9.26 7.01 -2.72
N GLU A 103 -8.25 6.77 -1.89
CA GLU A 103 -7.34 7.82 -1.38
C GLU A 103 -6.54 8.44 -2.53
N PHE A 104 -5.77 7.65 -3.28
CA PHE A 104 -4.94 8.19 -4.35
C PHE A 104 -5.75 8.66 -5.58
N THR A 105 -6.96 8.12 -5.78
CA THR A 105 -7.84 8.55 -6.88
C THR A 105 -8.34 9.98 -6.69
N HIS A 106 -8.51 10.44 -5.45
CA HIS A 106 -8.99 11.81 -5.16
C HIS A 106 -7.92 12.69 -4.50
N LEU A 107 -6.65 12.30 -4.63
CA LEU A 107 -5.52 13.06 -4.13
C LEU A 107 -5.38 14.34 -4.95
N LEU A 108 -5.26 15.48 -4.26
CA LEU A 108 -5.03 16.78 -4.90
C LEU A 108 -3.54 16.99 -5.16
N VAL A 109 -3.23 17.79 -6.18
CA VAL A 109 -1.83 18.16 -6.47
C VAL A 109 -1.16 18.85 -5.28
N HIS A 110 -1.92 19.66 -4.53
CA HIS A 110 -1.44 20.40 -3.36
C HIS A 110 -1.19 19.52 -2.13
N GLU A 111 -1.70 18.29 -2.11
CA GLU A 111 -1.50 17.35 -1.00
C GLU A 111 -0.22 16.52 -1.16
N VAL A 112 0.55 16.75 -2.24
CA VAL A 112 1.85 16.08 -2.47
C VAL A 112 2.93 16.75 -1.60
N PRO A 113 3.68 15.98 -0.79
CA PRO A 113 4.76 16.52 0.03
C PRO A 113 5.80 17.22 -0.83
N PRO A 114 6.46 18.26 -0.30
CA PRO A 114 7.59 18.86 -0.98
C PRO A 114 8.68 17.80 -1.19
N LEU A 115 9.32 17.85 -2.36
CA LEU A 115 10.50 17.04 -2.62
C LEU A 115 11.69 17.66 -1.84
N PRO A 116 12.42 16.88 -1.02
CA PRO A 116 13.68 17.35 -0.45
C PRO A 116 14.65 17.82 -1.55
N ALA A 117 15.49 18.82 -1.25
CA ALA A 117 16.45 19.33 -2.22
C ALA A 117 17.48 18.27 -2.64
N GLU A 118 17.88 17.42 -1.70
CA GLU A 118 18.85 16.35 -1.90
C GLU A 118 18.18 14.97 -1.82
N PRO A 119 18.61 13.99 -2.63
CA PRO A 119 18.19 12.61 -2.49
C PRO A 119 18.42 12.07 -1.07
N THR A 120 17.45 11.31 -0.56
CA THR A 120 17.53 10.71 0.77
C THR A 120 17.01 9.28 0.77
N GLU A 121 17.67 8.44 1.58
CA GLU A 121 17.21 7.08 1.87
C GLU A 121 16.10 7.05 2.92
N VAL A 122 15.98 8.11 3.74
CA VAL A 122 14.95 8.23 4.76
C VAL A 122 13.60 8.45 4.08
N PRO A 123 12.60 7.59 4.32
CA PRO A 123 11.29 7.78 3.72
C PRO A 123 10.62 9.06 4.20
N ILE A 124 9.97 9.75 3.27
CA ILE A 124 9.35 11.04 3.50
C ILE A 124 7.93 10.82 4.03
N PRO A 125 7.57 11.36 5.21
CA PRO A 125 6.23 11.24 5.77
C PRO A 125 5.19 11.95 4.90
N TRP A 126 4.05 11.30 4.72
CA TRP A 126 2.90 11.79 3.96
C TRP A 126 1.62 11.55 4.76
N VAL A 127 1.04 12.63 5.28
CA VAL A 127 -0.28 12.59 5.93
C VAL A 127 -1.35 12.29 4.87
N VAL A 128 -2.00 11.13 4.99
CA VAL A 128 -3.11 10.75 4.11
C VAL A 128 -4.41 11.16 4.81
N PRO A 129 -5.11 12.18 4.29
CA PRO A 129 -6.33 12.68 4.92
C PRO A 129 -7.45 11.63 4.85
N GLU A 130 -8.31 11.65 5.87
CA GLU A 130 -9.51 10.84 5.85
C GLU A 130 -10.44 11.32 4.74
N GLN A 131 -10.57 10.54 3.68
CA GLN A 131 -11.59 10.81 2.67
C GLN A 131 -12.94 10.32 3.18
N ALA A 132 -13.77 11.30 3.57
CA ALA A 132 -15.00 11.17 4.35
C ALA A 132 -15.86 9.93 4.01
N ALA A 133 -15.75 8.90 4.85
CA ALA A 133 -16.74 7.84 5.04
C ALA A 133 -16.58 7.23 6.44
N LYS A 134 -17.70 7.06 7.16
CA LYS A 134 -17.77 6.68 8.58
C LYS A 134 -16.83 5.52 8.95
N GLY A 135 -15.88 5.80 9.85
CA GLY A 135 -15.04 4.81 10.55
C GLY A 135 -13.56 4.79 10.16
N ARG A 136 -13.01 5.80 9.47
CA ARG A 136 -11.59 5.80 9.07
C ARG A 136 -10.78 6.75 9.96
N LYS A 137 -9.48 6.47 10.10
CA LYS A 137 -8.55 7.27 10.89
C LYS A 137 -7.58 7.95 9.94
N VAL A 138 -7.30 9.23 10.20
CA VAL A 138 -6.13 9.91 9.61
C VAL A 138 -4.90 9.06 9.90
N ARG A 139 -4.06 8.85 8.89
CA ARG A 139 -2.81 8.10 9.01
C ARG A 139 -1.69 8.81 8.29
N THR A 140 -0.48 8.63 8.75
CA THR A 140 0.72 9.01 8.02
C THR A 140 1.26 7.76 7.34
N THR A 141 1.34 7.77 6.02
CA THR A 141 2.14 6.80 5.25
C THR A 141 3.44 7.46 4.84
N TRP A 142 4.39 6.74 4.26
CA TRP A 142 5.64 7.32 3.77
C TRP A 142 5.78 7.10 2.26
N ILE A 143 6.72 7.81 1.64
CA ILE A 143 7.13 7.63 0.25
C ILE A 143 8.65 7.73 0.14
N GLY A 144 9.26 6.89 -0.70
CA GLY A 144 10.69 7.00 -1.00
C GLY A 144 10.98 8.17 -1.96
N TYR A 145 12.19 8.74 -1.85
CA TYR A 145 12.59 9.91 -2.64
C TYR A 145 12.38 9.72 -4.15
N ALA A 146 12.86 8.62 -4.74
CA ALA A 146 12.75 8.38 -6.19
C ALA A 146 11.28 8.33 -6.67
N SER A 147 10.37 7.75 -5.88
CA SER A 147 8.94 7.72 -6.22
C SER A 147 8.30 9.10 -6.10
N LEU A 148 8.70 9.90 -5.10
CA LEU A 148 8.22 11.27 -4.95
C LEU A 148 8.77 12.17 -6.06
N ALA A 149 10.05 12.03 -6.42
CA ALA A 149 10.68 12.76 -7.52
C ALA A 149 9.94 12.51 -8.85
N ALA A 150 9.62 11.26 -9.17
CA ALA A 150 8.83 10.93 -10.37
C ALA A 150 7.43 11.58 -10.36
N VAL A 151 6.79 11.70 -9.19
CA VAL A 151 5.51 12.41 -9.04
C VAL A 151 5.69 13.91 -9.29
N HIS A 152 6.74 14.53 -8.76
CA HIS A 152 7.05 15.94 -9.01
C HIS A 152 7.41 16.21 -10.47
N SER A 153 8.16 15.34 -11.14
CA SER A 153 8.43 15.44 -12.57
C SER A 153 7.14 15.41 -13.39
N TYR A 154 6.22 14.49 -13.07
CA TYR A 154 4.89 14.47 -13.69
C TYR A 154 4.11 15.76 -13.42
N ILE A 155 4.13 16.28 -12.19
CA ILE A 155 3.44 17.54 -11.83
C ILE A 155 3.98 18.71 -12.65
N ALA A 156 5.31 18.86 -12.73
CA ALA A 156 5.94 19.99 -13.38
C ALA A 156 5.83 19.99 -14.91
N LEU A 157 5.70 18.80 -15.52
CA LEU A 157 5.75 18.63 -16.98
C LEU A 157 4.39 18.17 -17.54
N ASP A 158 4.16 16.86 -17.57
CA ASP A 158 2.99 16.24 -18.19
C ASP A 158 1.66 16.80 -17.67
N ARG A 159 1.57 17.05 -16.36
CA ARG A 159 0.33 17.52 -15.72
C ARG A 159 0.01 18.95 -16.13
N GLU A 160 0.99 19.85 -16.16
CA GLU A 160 0.77 21.23 -16.61
C GLU A 160 0.34 21.27 -18.08
N MET A 161 0.95 20.44 -18.93
CA MET A 161 0.51 20.30 -20.32
C MET A 161 -0.90 19.71 -20.47
N SER A 162 -1.34 18.91 -19.49
CA SER A 162 -2.65 18.26 -19.48
C SER A 162 -3.73 19.07 -18.76
N ARG A 163 -3.39 20.16 -18.04
CA ARG A 163 -4.29 20.87 -17.12
C ARG A 163 -5.56 21.38 -17.80
N GLY A 164 -5.43 21.88 -19.03
CA GLY A 164 -6.54 22.33 -19.87
C GLY A 164 -7.50 23.32 -19.20
N SER A 165 -8.69 23.48 -19.79
CA SER A 165 -9.76 24.37 -19.30
C SER A 165 -10.99 23.61 -18.80
N TRP A 166 -10.84 22.30 -18.54
CA TRP A 166 -11.96 21.46 -18.12
C TRP A 166 -12.71 22.03 -16.90
N ARG A 167 -14.05 21.99 -16.96
CA ARG A 167 -14.93 22.37 -15.85
C ARG A 167 -16.08 21.37 -15.69
N PRO A 168 -16.35 20.90 -14.46
CA PRO A 168 -17.49 20.05 -14.17
C PRO A 168 -18.79 20.87 -14.03
N LYS A 169 -19.93 20.17 -13.99
CA LYS A 169 -21.20 20.79 -13.56
C LYS A 169 -21.07 21.26 -12.11
N ARG A 170 -21.45 22.52 -11.84
CA ARG A 170 -21.31 23.19 -10.54
C ARG A 170 -19.85 23.14 -10.03
N PRO A 171 -18.91 23.85 -10.66
CA PRO A 171 -17.51 23.84 -10.25
C PRO A 171 -17.34 24.37 -8.82
N LEU A 172 -16.30 23.89 -8.14
CA LEU A 172 -15.79 24.44 -6.90
C LEU A 172 -14.44 25.09 -7.23
N VAL A 173 -14.43 26.41 -7.39
CA VAL A 173 -13.24 27.16 -7.79
C VAL A 173 -12.32 27.27 -6.58
N VAL A 174 -11.05 26.94 -6.78
CA VAL A 174 -10.01 26.96 -5.76
C VAL A 174 -9.03 28.10 -6.02
N GLU A 175 -8.85 28.94 -5.02
CA GLU A 175 -7.89 30.03 -4.97
C GLU A 175 -7.03 29.87 -3.71
N GLU A 176 -5.84 30.49 -3.68
CA GLU A 176 -4.96 30.52 -2.50
C GLU A 176 -4.75 29.12 -1.87
N ALA A 177 -4.48 28.13 -2.72
CA ALA A 177 -4.25 26.76 -2.30
C ALA A 177 -2.85 26.60 -1.68
N ASP A 178 -2.79 25.86 -0.57
CA ASP A 178 -1.57 25.38 0.06
C ASP A 178 -1.72 23.90 0.42
N PHE A 179 -0.73 23.39 1.16
CA PHE A 179 -0.67 21.97 1.54
C PHE A 179 -1.88 21.50 2.38
N TYR A 180 -2.50 22.39 3.16
CA TYR A 180 -3.56 22.04 4.10
C TYR A 180 -4.97 22.37 3.61
N GLY A 181 -5.09 23.36 2.74
CA GLY A 181 -6.39 23.88 2.30
C GLY A 181 -6.28 24.95 1.23
N GLY A 182 -7.44 25.52 0.87
CA GLY A 182 -7.55 26.63 -0.07
C GLY A 182 -8.86 27.38 0.12
N ARG A 183 -9.02 28.50 -0.57
CA ARG A 183 -10.31 29.19 -0.68
C ARG A 183 -11.14 28.52 -1.76
N VAL A 184 -12.16 27.78 -1.33
CA VAL A 184 -13.12 27.12 -2.21
C VAL A 184 -14.35 28.01 -2.32
N ASN A 185 -14.60 28.59 -3.51
CA ASN A 185 -15.64 29.59 -3.75
C ASN A 185 -15.62 30.71 -2.69
N GLY A 186 -14.46 31.28 -2.42
CA GLY A 186 -14.26 32.35 -1.42
C GLY A 186 -14.16 31.89 0.05
N ARG A 187 -14.51 30.63 0.37
CA ARG A 187 -14.45 30.11 1.74
C ARG A 187 -13.20 29.27 1.98
N ARG A 188 -12.40 29.64 3.00
CA ARG A 188 -11.27 28.83 3.44
C ARG A 188 -11.74 27.45 3.89
N THR A 189 -11.25 26.41 3.22
CA THR A 189 -11.68 25.02 3.41
C THR A 189 -10.45 24.13 3.49
N ARG A 190 -10.38 23.28 4.51
CA ARG A 190 -9.33 22.25 4.62
C ARG A 190 -9.60 21.12 3.64
N TRP A 191 -8.56 20.56 3.04
CA TRP A 191 -8.71 19.42 2.13
C TRP A 191 -9.35 18.21 2.82
N THR A 192 -9.09 18.03 4.11
CA THR A 192 -9.70 16.97 4.95
C THR A 192 -11.22 17.08 5.10
N ALA A 193 -11.80 18.27 4.91
CA ALA A 193 -13.25 18.46 5.01
C ALA A 193 -14.00 18.07 3.74
N LEU A 194 -13.28 17.96 2.61
CA LEU A 194 -13.89 17.72 1.31
C LEU A 194 -14.12 16.23 1.06
N ARG A 195 -15.37 15.91 0.70
CA ARG A 195 -15.76 14.57 0.27
C ARG A 195 -15.18 14.26 -1.11
N PRO A 196 -15.01 12.98 -1.45
CA PRO A 196 -14.52 12.57 -2.77
C PRO A 196 -15.29 13.18 -3.95
N GLU A 197 -16.61 13.31 -3.82
CA GLU A 197 -17.47 13.87 -4.86
C GLU A 197 -17.28 15.39 -5.02
N GLU A 198 -16.91 16.09 -3.95
CA GLU A 198 -16.55 17.52 -3.97
C GLU A 198 -15.15 17.71 -4.55
N ARG A 199 -14.20 16.84 -4.20
CA ARG A 199 -12.83 16.85 -4.75
C ARG A 199 -12.85 16.75 -6.28
N LEU A 200 -13.68 15.86 -6.83
CA LEU A 200 -13.86 15.73 -8.29
C LEU A 200 -14.38 17.01 -8.96
N ARG A 201 -14.95 17.95 -8.19
CA ARG A 201 -15.48 19.22 -8.71
C ARG A 201 -14.52 20.40 -8.57
N LEU A 202 -13.39 20.21 -7.90
CA LEU A 202 -12.40 21.26 -7.67
C LEU A 202 -11.69 21.62 -8.97
N VAL A 203 -11.68 22.92 -9.28
CA VAL A 203 -11.00 23.49 -10.45
C VAL A 203 -10.21 24.74 -10.07
N GLY A 204 -9.17 25.08 -10.84
CA GLY A 204 -8.48 26.36 -10.69
C GLY A 204 -9.34 27.52 -11.23
N PRO A 205 -8.89 28.79 -11.04
CA PRO A 205 -9.61 29.96 -11.55
C PRO A 205 -9.86 29.89 -13.06
N GLU A 206 -8.86 29.45 -13.81
CA GLU A 206 -8.92 29.24 -15.27
C GLU A 206 -9.56 27.91 -15.70
N GLY A 207 -10.00 27.09 -14.75
CA GLY A 207 -10.41 25.71 -14.99
C GLY A 207 -9.27 24.71 -14.75
N GLY A 208 -9.47 23.48 -15.21
CA GLY A 208 -8.57 22.36 -14.98
C GLY A 208 -8.71 21.79 -13.58
N SER A 209 -8.76 20.46 -13.48
CA SER A 209 -8.98 19.81 -12.19
C SER A 209 -7.81 20.04 -11.22
N GLN A 210 -8.13 20.16 -9.92
CA GLN A 210 -7.14 20.19 -8.85
C GLN A 210 -6.67 18.80 -8.39
N LEU A 211 -7.22 17.72 -8.97
CA LEU A 211 -6.71 16.37 -8.72
C LEU A 211 -5.30 16.21 -9.30
N LEU A 212 -4.50 15.37 -8.64
CA LEU A 212 -3.15 15.06 -9.08
C LEU A 212 -3.17 14.39 -10.46
N ALA A 213 -4.02 13.38 -10.64
CA ALA A 213 -4.08 12.62 -11.88
C ALA A 213 -5.12 13.17 -12.85
N LEU A 214 -4.65 13.59 -14.02
CA LEU A 214 -5.48 14.16 -15.08
C LEU A 214 -5.64 13.20 -16.27
N SER A 215 -6.74 13.32 -16.98
CA SER A 215 -6.95 12.77 -18.31
C SER A 215 -6.59 13.82 -19.36
N TYR A 216 -6.73 13.46 -20.64
CA TYR A 216 -6.73 14.45 -21.73
C TYR A 216 -7.75 15.55 -21.42
N ASP A 217 -7.44 16.81 -21.77
CA ASP A 217 -8.25 18.03 -21.59
C ASP A 217 -8.37 18.63 -20.16
N GLY A 218 -7.74 18.02 -19.15
CA GLY A 218 -7.77 18.54 -17.78
C GLY A 218 -8.78 17.87 -16.84
N ARG A 219 -9.52 16.88 -17.35
CA ARG A 219 -10.44 16.05 -16.55
C ARG A 219 -9.72 15.25 -15.47
N PRO A 220 -10.37 14.97 -14.33
CA PRO A 220 -9.89 13.96 -13.38
C PRO A 220 -9.74 12.58 -14.04
N PHE A 221 -8.67 11.85 -13.72
CA PHE A 221 -8.54 10.43 -14.07
C PHE A 221 -8.84 9.53 -12.87
N VAL A 222 -9.83 8.64 -13.01
CA VAL A 222 -10.32 7.79 -11.91
C VAL A 222 -10.30 6.29 -12.18
N ASP A 223 -10.18 5.86 -13.44
CA ASP A 223 -10.30 4.44 -13.84
C ASP A 223 -8.97 3.67 -13.73
N TRP A 224 -8.40 3.70 -12.53
CA TRP A 224 -7.13 3.02 -12.22
C TRP A 224 -7.23 1.50 -12.29
N GLY A 225 -8.36 0.93 -11.92
CA GLY A 225 -8.58 -0.52 -11.95
C GLY A 225 -8.51 -1.08 -13.37
N THR A 226 -9.06 -0.37 -14.36
CA THR A 226 -8.97 -0.78 -15.75
C THR A 226 -7.57 -0.52 -16.32
N LEU A 227 -6.95 0.63 -16.00
CA LEU A 227 -5.59 0.93 -16.43
C LEU A 227 -4.59 -0.14 -15.96
N PHE A 228 -4.60 -0.48 -14.67
CA PHE A 228 -3.68 -1.48 -14.09
C PHE A 228 -3.89 -2.87 -14.70
N ARG A 229 -5.14 -3.29 -14.90
CA ARG A 229 -5.44 -4.56 -15.58
C ARG A 229 -4.97 -4.57 -17.03
N ARG A 230 -5.18 -3.48 -17.78
CA ARG A 230 -4.72 -3.38 -19.18
C ARG A 230 -3.20 -3.41 -19.27
N THR A 231 -2.51 -2.74 -18.37
CA THR A 231 -1.04 -2.78 -18.28
C THR A 231 -0.55 -4.19 -17.94
N ALA A 232 -1.12 -4.83 -16.92
CA ALA A 232 -0.74 -6.19 -16.53
C ALA A 232 -0.94 -7.20 -17.66
N ARG A 233 -2.06 -7.10 -18.37
CA ARG A 233 -2.34 -7.94 -19.54
C ARG A 233 -1.31 -7.70 -20.66
N ARG A 234 -0.96 -6.44 -20.95
CA ARG A 234 0.07 -6.13 -21.96
C ARG A 234 1.41 -6.76 -21.60
N ILE A 235 1.84 -6.60 -20.35
CA ILE A 235 3.08 -7.21 -19.86
C ILE A 235 3.02 -8.74 -20.02
N ARG A 236 1.89 -9.35 -19.66
CA ARG A 236 1.70 -10.80 -19.80
C ARG A 236 1.82 -11.28 -21.24
N GLU A 237 1.18 -10.56 -22.16
CA GLU A 237 1.16 -10.91 -23.57
C GLU A 237 2.51 -10.71 -24.27
N ARG A 238 3.37 -9.82 -23.76
CA ARG A 238 4.57 -9.35 -24.49
C ARG A 238 5.90 -9.72 -23.85
N PHE A 239 5.97 -9.75 -22.53
CA PHE A 239 7.24 -9.79 -21.81
C PHE A 239 7.34 -10.95 -20.83
N GLU A 240 6.28 -11.21 -20.06
CA GLU A 240 6.32 -12.23 -18.99
C GLU A 240 4.96 -12.92 -18.86
N PRO A 241 4.76 -14.10 -19.49
CA PRO A 241 3.49 -14.83 -19.48
C PRO A 241 2.95 -15.18 -18.09
N ARG A 242 3.80 -15.23 -17.06
CA ARG A 242 3.40 -15.48 -15.66
C ARG A 242 2.96 -14.22 -14.94
N PHE A 243 3.10 -13.04 -15.56
CA PHE A 243 2.83 -11.75 -14.94
C PHE A 243 1.37 -11.67 -14.51
N PRO A 244 1.06 -11.46 -13.22
CA PRO A 244 -0.27 -11.72 -12.74
C PRO A 244 -1.18 -10.49 -12.85
N ASP A 245 -2.50 -10.63 -12.69
CA ASP A 245 -3.41 -9.49 -12.82
C ASP A 245 -3.16 -8.43 -11.74
N VAL A 246 -3.15 -7.15 -12.12
CA VAL A 246 -2.91 -6.07 -11.17
C VAL A 246 -4.17 -5.22 -10.99
N ALA A 247 -4.53 -5.02 -9.73
CA ALA A 247 -5.56 -4.10 -9.29
C ALA A 247 -5.00 -3.20 -8.19
N PRO A 248 -5.57 -2.02 -7.91
CA PRO A 248 -5.06 -1.09 -6.90
C PRO A 248 -4.84 -1.74 -5.51
N HIS A 249 -5.68 -2.71 -5.15
CA HIS A 249 -5.54 -3.43 -3.88
C HIS A 249 -4.29 -4.33 -3.84
N ARG A 250 -3.88 -4.91 -4.97
CA ARG A 250 -2.65 -5.70 -5.08
C ARG A 250 -1.42 -4.83 -4.88
N CYS A 251 -1.39 -3.62 -5.47
CA CYS A 251 -0.28 -2.68 -5.26
C CYS A 251 -0.13 -2.31 -3.78
N ARG A 252 -1.24 -2.18 -3.05
CA ARG A 252 -1.22 -1.97 -1.60
C ARG A 252 -0.64 -3.17 -0.84
N HIS A 253 -0.93 -4.39 -1.26
CA HIS A 253 -0.30 -5.58 -0.67
C HIS A 253 1.18 -5.67 -1.00
N THR A 254 1.58 -5.31 -2.22
CA THR A 254 2.99 -5.19 -2.62
C THR A 254 3.74 -4.20 -1.73
N PHE A 255 3.19 -2.99 -1.53
CA PHE A 255 3.75 -2.04 -0.56
C PHE A 255 3.89 -2.67 0.82
N ALA A 256 2.84 -3.31 1.33
CA ALA A 256 2.86 -3.88 2.66
C ALA A 256 3.95 -4.96 2.82
N MET A 257 4.11 -5.86 1.85
CA MET A 257 5.16 -6.88 1.88
C MET A 257 6.55 -6.27 1.78
N ALA A 258 6.79 -5.38 0.81
CA ALA A 258 8.08 -4.74 0.61
C ALA A 258 8.49 -3.90 1.83
N THR A 259 7.54 -3.18 2.45
CA THR A 259 7.79 -2.43 3.67
C THR A 259 8.05 -3.36 4.85
N LEU A 260 7.28 -4.44 5.01
CA LEU A 260 7.52 -5.38 6.11
C LEU A 260 8.88 -6.03 5.98
N GLU A 261 9.27 -6.46 4.78
CA GLU A 261 10.60 -7.02 4.51
C GLU A 261 11.70 -6.04 4.89
N LYS A 262 11.61 -4.77 4.47
CA LYS A 262 12.58 -3.73 4.85
C LYS A 262 12.66 -3.47 6.35
N LEU A 263 11.51 -3.37 7.02
CA LEU A 263 11.47 -3.12 8.48
C LEU A 263 12.03 -4.31 9.25
N VAL A 264 11.69 -5.52 8.84
CA VAL A 264 12.19 -6.76 9.43
C VAL A 264 13.69 -6.93 9.17
N GLU A 265 14.17 -6.62 7.96
CA GLU A 265 15.60 -6.62 7.64
C GLU A 265 16.38 -5.61 8.49
N GLY A 266 15.90 -4.37 8.59
CA GLY A 266 16.54 -3.34 9.43
C GLY A 266 16.59 -3.75 10.90
N HIS A 267 15.49 -4.34 11.39
CA HIS A 267 15.41 -4.89 12.74
C HIS A 267 16.41 -6.05 12.96
N TYR A 268 16.58 -6.96 11.98
CA TYR A 268 17.60 -8.01 12.06
C TYR A 268 19.02 -7.50 11.97
N ARG A 269 19.27 -6.46 11.16
CA ARG A 269 20.60 -5.86 11.09
C ARG A 269 21.02 -5.31 12.46
N GLN A 270 20.13 -4.58 13.14
CA GLN A 270 20.38 -4.07 14.49
C GLN A 270 20.57 -5.21 15.51
N ALA A 271 19.75 -6.25 15.43
CA ALA A 271 19.86 -7.40 16.33
C ALA A 271 21.16 -8.20 16.09
N ALA A 272 21.59 -8.37 14.83
CA ALA A 272 22.84 -9.01 14.48
C ALA A 272 24.06 -8.20 14.96
N GLN A 273 24.01 -6.86 14.85
CA GLN A 273 25.04 -5.98 15.40
C GLN A 273 25.16 -6.11 16.92
N LEU A 274 24.02 -6.19 17.63
CA LEU A 274 24.00 -6.39 19.08
C LEU A 274 24.53 -7.77 19.48
N ALA A 275 24.14 -8.83 18.74
CA ALA A 275 24.62 -10.18 18.99
C ALA A 275 26.13 -10.30 18.75
N ALA A 276 26.66 -9.70 17.68
CA ALA A 276 28.09 -9.62 17.43
C ALA A 276 28.84 -8.87 18.55
N ALA A 277 28.24 -7.80 19.08
CA ALA A 277 28.83 -7.04 20.19
C ALA A 277 28.77 -7.76 21.56
N THR A 278 27.89 -8.75 21.72
CA THR A 278 27.64 -9.42 23.02
C THR A 278 28.01 -10.90 23.05
N GLY A 279 28.31 -11.51 21.91
CA GLY A 279 28.66 -12.93 21.78
C GLY A 279 27.50 -13.92 21.98
N ASP A 280 26.27 -13.44 22.22
CA ASP A 280 25.10 -14.30 22.48
C ASP A 280 24.07 -14.22 21.35
N ALA A 281 24.00 -15.28 20.54
CA ALA A 281 22.99 -15.46 19.50
C ALA A 281 21.63 -15.94 20.05
N SER A 282 21.51 -16.28 21.34
CA SER A 282 20.32 -16.91 21.93
C SER A 282 19.21 -15.89 22.23
N GLY A 283 19.55 -14.66 22.63
CA GLY A 283 18.60 -13.55 22.81
C GLY A 283 17.85 -13.13 21.54
N LEU A 284 18.41 -13.48 20.37
CA LEU A 284 17.90 -13.19 19.04
C LEU A 284 16.58 -13.93 18.72
N ALA A 285 16.41 -15.16 19.22
CA ALA A 285 15.21 -15.97 19.02
C ALA A 285 13.96 -15.36 19.70
N LEU A 286 14.15 -14.65 20.81
CA LEU A 286 13.11 -13.94 21.54
C LEU A 286 12.82 -12.55 20.97
N TYR A 287 13.81 -11.90 20.36
CA TYR A 287 13.67 -10.60 19.69
C TYR A 287 12.78 -10.71 18.43
N LEU A 288 12.89 -11.83 17.70
CA LEU A 288 12.06 -12.21 16.53
C LEU A 288 10.54 -12.16 16.77
N LEU A 289 10.10 -12.32 18.03
CA LEU A 289 8.70 -12.52 18.40
C LEU A 289 8.01 -11.25 18.93
N LYS A 290 8.73 -10.13 19.14
CA LYS A 290 8.18 -8.92 19.78
C LYS A 290 8.05 -7.75 18.81
N ALA A 291 6.80 -7.37 18.57
CA ALA A 291 6.34 -6.54 17.45
C ALA A 291 6.63 -5.03 17.58
N ASP A 292 7.68 -4.54 16.92
CA ASP A 292 7.81 -3.14 16.49
C ASP A 292 7.52 -2.97 14.97
N PRO A 293 8.08 -3.82 14.06
CA PRO A 293 7.83 -3.71 12.61
C PRO A 293 6.36 -3.86 12.20
N LEU A 294 5.61 -4.74 12.87
CA LEU A 294 4.18 -4.94 12.59
C LEU A 294 3.32 -3.76 13.06
N LEU A 295 3.72 -3.04 14.10
CA LEU A 295 3.02 -1.85 14.58
C LEU A 295 3.24 -0.68 13.62
N ILE A 296 4.49 -0.48 13.17
CA ILE A 296 4.83 0.51 12.14
C ILE A 296 4.02 0.22 10.87
N LEU A 297 4.02 -1.03 10.38
CA LEU A 297 3.25 -1.37 9.18
C LEU A 297 1.74 -1.21 9.38
N ARG A 298 1.20 -1.56 10.55
CA ARG A 298 -0.22 -1.34 10.87
C ARG A 298 -0.57 0.15 10.73
N ASP A 299 0.26 1.03 11.26
CA ASP A 299 0.01 2.47 11.29
C ASP A 299 0.17 3.09 9.90
N LEU A 300 1.23 2.72 9.17
CA LEU A 300 1.40 3.07 7.75
C LEU A 300 0.19 2.61 6.94
N LEU A 301 -0.34 1.40 7.17
CA LEU A 301 -1.54 0.88 6.52
C LEU A 301 -2.86 1.44 7.09
N GLY A 302 -2.84 2.14 8.23
CA GLY A 302 -4.04 2.57 8.95
C GLY A 302 -5.02 1.43 9.20
N HIS A 303 -4.49 0.28 9.62
CA HIS A 303 -5.29 -0.85 10.08
C HIS A 303 -5.70 -0.60 11.54
N SER A 304 -6.98 -0.85 11.86
CA SER A 304 -7.48 -0.69 13.23
C SER A 304 -7.01 -1.78 14.20
N SER A 305 -6.41 -2.86 13.69
CA SER A 305 -5.96 -4.01 14.46
C SER A 305 -4.69 -4.58 13.86
N VAL A 306 -3.74 -4.96 14.74
CA VAL A 306 -2.49 -5.65 14.36
C VAL A 306 -2.79 -7.01 13.73
N VAL A 307 -3.88 -7.68 14.13
CA VAL A 307 -4.31 -8.99 13.58
C VAL A 307 -4.52 -8.93 12.06
N THR A 308 -5.01 -7.79 11.56
CA THR A 308 -5.16 -7.57 10.10
C THR A 308 -3.81 -7.45 9.40
N THR A 309 -2.78 -6.99 10.10
CA THR A 309 -1.41 -6.83 9.60
C THR A 309 -0.57 -8.11 9.73
N GLU A 310 -0.80 -8.94 10.76
CA GLU A 310 -0.15 -10.25 10.96
C GLU A 310 -0.27 -11.20 9.75
N VAL A 311 -1.29 -10.97 8.93
CA VAL A 311 -1.48 -11.66 7.67
C VAL A 311 -0.25 -11.59 6.76
N TYR A 312 0.49 -10.47 6.76
CA TYR A 312 1.71 -10.31 5.95
C TYR A 312 2.92 -11.03 6.54
N LEU A 313 3.03 -11.12 7.88
CA LEU A 313 4.14 -11.82 8.52
C LEU A 313 4.19 -13.30 8.10
N LYS A 314 3.03 -13.94 7.98
CA LYS A 314 2.90 -15.36 7.57
C LYS A 314 3.32 -15.63 6.12
N ARG A 315 3.60 -14.58 5.36
CA ARG A 315 4.06 -14.65 3.96
C ARG A 315 5.56 -14.33 3.82
N LEU A 316 6.20 -13.77 4.84
CA LEU A 316 7.62 -13.47 4.79
C LEU A 316 8.44 -14.72 5.07
N ASP A 317 9.47 -14.92 4.25
CA ASP A 317 10.57 -15.85 4.57
C ASP A 317 11.55 -15.14 5.52
N VAL A 318 11.21 -15.19 6.80
CA VAL A 318 11.97 -14.53 7.86
C VAL A 318 13.40 -15.06 7.96
N HIS A 319 13.60 -16.36 7.71
CA HIS A 319 14.91 -17.00 7.76
C HIS A 319 15.84 -16.50 6.65
N ARG A 320 15.32 -16.32 5.42
CA ARG A 320 16.09 -15.74 4.31
C ARG A 320 16.55 -14.31 4.64
N ILE A 321 15.64 -13.47 5.14
CA ILE A 321 15.93 -12.06 5.44
C ILE A 321 16.99 -11.95 6.55
N TYR A 322 16.85 -12.78 7.59
CA TYR A 322 17.83 -12.85 8.67
C TYR A 322 19.22 -13.25 8.17
N ARG A 323 19.32 -14.35 7.39
CA ARG A 323 20.60 -14.82 6.84
C ARG A 323 21.29 -13.73 6.00
N ALA A 324 20.54 -13.06 5.14
CA ALA A 324 21.06 -11.97 4.31
C ALA A 324 21.54 -10.76 5.14
N ALA A 325 20.91 -10.48 6.28
CA ALA A 325 21.35 -9.43 7.20
C ALA A 325 22.60 -9.85 8.01
N TRP A 326 22.68 -11.12 8.41
CA TRP A 326 23.83 -11.71 9.09
C TRP A 326 25.09 -11.72 8.21
N GLU A 327 24.97 -12.24 6.98
CA GLU A 327 26.09 -12.28 6.02
C GLU A 327 26.63 -10.88 5.74
N ARG A 328 25.78 -9.87 5.59
CA ARG A 328 26.22 -8.48 5.35
C ARG A 328 26.90 -7.81 6.55
N THR A 329 26.63 -8.27 7.78
CA THR A 329 27.30 -7.76 8.98
C THR A 329 28.61 -8.50 9.26
N HIS A 330 28.72 -9.77 8.84
CA HIS A 330 29.91 -10.61 9.05
C HIS A 330 30.85 -10.63 7.84
N ALA A 331 30.45 -10.12 6.67
CA ALA A 331 31.31 -9.97 5.49
C ALA A 331 32.42 -8.90 5.64
N VAL A 332 32.55 -8.27 6.81
CA VAL A 332 33.65 -7.34 7.14
C VAL A 332 34.75 -8.00 7.97
N ILE A 333 34.63 -9.28 8.34
CA ILE A 333 35.73 -10.00 8.97
C ILE A 333 36.58 -10.61 7.87
N ASP A 334 37.71 -9.95 7.59
CA ASP A 334 38.78 -10.51 6.76
C ASP A 334 39.18 -11.88 7.31
N ALA A 335 39.08 -12.92 6.49
CA ALA A 335 39.45 -14.28 6.87
C ALA A 335 40.93 -14.38 7.27
N ALA A 336 41.77 -13.41 6.85
CA ALA A 336 43.15 -13.29 7.32
C ALA A 336 43.26 -12.85 8.78
N ALA A 337 42.33 -12.01 9.28
CA ALA A 337 42.31 -11.55 10.67
C ALA A 337 41.79 -12.62 11.66
N LEU A 338 40.91 -13.52 11.20
CA LEU A 338 40.50 -14.70 11.96
C LEU A 338 41.64 -15.73 12.11
N ALA A 339 42.48 -15.88 11.07
CA ALA A 339 43.64 -16.77 11.12
C ALA A 339 44.77 -16.25 12.04
N GLU A 340 44.91 -14.94 12.19
CA GLU A 340 45.87 -14.31 13.10
C GLU A 340 45.44 -14.46 14.58
N ALA A 341 44.14 -14.40 14.87
CA ALA A 341 43.58 -14.64 16.21
C ALA A 341 43.63 -16.11 16.64
N ASP A 342 43.44 -17.07 15.72
CA ASP A 342 43.60 -18.50 16.02
C ASP A 342 45.07 -18.89 16.26
N ALA A 343 46.03 -18.17 15.68
CA ALA A 343 47.46 -18.40 15.90
C ALA A 343 47.92 -17.96 17.31
N GLU A 344 47.39 -16.84 17.84
CA GLU A 344 47.72 -16.35 19.19
C GLU A 344 47.19 -17.23 20.32
N PHE A 345 46.19 -18.09 20.07
CA PHE A 345 45.67 -19.04 21.07
C PHE A 345 46.37 -20.41 21.11
N THR A 346 47.40 -20.63 20.28
CA THR A 346 48.14 -21.91 20.24
C THR A 346 49.54 -21.85 20.87
N GLU A 347 50.01 -20.68 21.32
CA GLU A 347 51.37 -20.50 21.90
C GLU A 347 51.44 -20.42 23.44
N GLU A 348 50.34 -20.60 24.17
CA GLU A 348 50.37 -20.84 25.62
C GLU A 348 49.86 -22.23 26.00
N PHE A 349 50.69 -23.25 25.75
CA PHE A 349 50.83 -24.45 26.59
C PHE A 349 52.25 -25.00 26.54
#